data_AF-A0A1F2RQZ8-F1
#
_entry.id   AF-A0A1F2RQZ8-F1
#
_cell.length_a   1.000
_cell.length_b   1.000
_cell.length_c   1.000
_cell.angle_alpha   90.00
_cell.angle_beta   90.00
_cell.angle_gamma   90.00
#
_symmetry.space_group_name_H-M   'P 1'
#
loop_
_entity.id
_entity.type
_entity.pdbx_description
1 polymer ?
#
loop_
_entity_poly.entity_id
_entity_poly.type
_entity_poly.pdbx_seq_one_letter_code
_entity_poly.pdbx_strand_id
1 'polypeptide(L)'
;MNAGVTIALLLALSLGTWSARAEDYLTPREADDVRAAQDSPKRIVLFLDFAQRRLDAMKQLIASRPSGFASKVRTNLEEYRLVLEDLQTTMDTARDKRISVDKALKEVDVRGSAFLSYLQSIPQKPSSGWDDFRYALEEAVVVTQEKIAEAQKGSFPEVLEREPPRLPSAPPQQKDESERKEGPPRRGERR
;
A
#
# COMPACT_ATOMS: atom_id res chain seq x y z
N MET A 1 -3.73 -21.09 55.33
CA MET A 1 -2.49 -21.20 54.53
C MET A 1 -2.79 -22.02 53.29
N ASN A 2 -2.85 -21.34 52.15
CA ASN A 2 -2.37 -21.72 50.81
C ASN A 2 -3.28 -21.11 49.74
N ALA A 3 -2.76 -20.02 49.18
CA ALA A 3 -3.26 -19.32 48.01
C ALA A 3 -3.14 -20.22 46.77
N GLY A 4 -4.11 -20.11 45.86
CA GLY A 4 -4.09 -20.78 44.56
C GLY A 4 -5.00 -20.05 43.59
N VAL A 5 -4.45 -19.01 42.97
CA VAL A 5 -5.04 -18.26 41.87
C VAL A 5 -5.00 -19.15 40.61
N THR A 6 -6.14 -19.37 39.97
CA THR A 6 -6.18 -19.79 38.56
C THR A 6 -7.23 -18.96 37.83
N ILE A 7 -6.77 -17.80 37.34
CA ILE A 7 -7.40 -16.99 36.31
C ILE A 7 -7.17 -17.73 34.99
N ALA A 8 -8.20 -18.43 34.49
CA ALA A 8 -8.20 -19.00 33.15
C ALA A 8 -8.82 -18.00 32.17
N LEU A 9 -7.97 -17.07 31.74
CA LEU A 9 -7.84 -16.50 30.40
C LEU A 9 -9.05 -16.67 29.46
N LEU A 10 -9.97 -15.71 29.51
CA LEU A 10 -10.94 -15.39 28.45
C LEU A 10 -10.18 -14.79 27.27
N LEU A 11 -9.62 -15.64 26.41
CA LEU A 11 -8.96 -15.25 25.16
C LEU A 11 -10.02 -15.04 24.09
N ALA A 12 -10.11 -13.79 23.65
CA ALA A 12 -11.05 -13.26 22.69
C ALA A 12 -11.13 -14.08 21.40
N LEU A 13 -12.31 -14.64 21.13
CA LEU A 13 -12.77 -14.94 19.78
C LEU A 13 -13.06 -13.61 19.07
N SER A 14 -12.04 -12.97 18.53
CA SER A 14 -12.22 -12.06 17.39
C SER A 14 -12.51 -12.91 16.16
N LEU A 15 -13.73 -13.45 16.10
CA LEU A 15 -14.32 -13.86 14.83
C LEU A 15 -14.44 -12.57 14.03
N GLY A 16 -13.45 -12.31 13.18
CA GLY A 16 -13.55 -11.32 12.13
C GLY A 16 -14.86 -11.61 11.41
N THR A 17 -15.79 -10.66 11.47
CA THR A 17 -16.96 -10.68 10.62
C THR A 17 -16.43 -10.64 9.20
N TRP A 18 -16.32 -11.81 8.57
CA TRP A 18 -16.14 -11.93 7.13
C TRP A 18 -17.41 -11.33 6.55
N SER A 19 -17.37 -10.03 6.31
CA SER A 19 -18.44 -9.32 5.62
C SER A 19 -18.78 -10.14 4.38
N ALA A 20 -20.07 -10.39 4.16
CA ALA A 20 -20.58 -10.91 2.91
C ALA A 20 -20.19 -9.91 1.81
N ARG A 21 -18.97 -10.05 1.29
CA ARG A 21 -18.49 -9.36 0.11
C ARG A 21 -19.31 -9.91 -1.06
N ALA A 22 -19.60 -9.05 -2.03
CA ALA A 22 -20.17 -9.42 -3.32
C ALA A 22 -19.64 -10.79 -3.77
N GLU A 23 -20.53 -11.66 -4.30
CA GLU A 23 -20.24 -12.94 -4.97
C GLU A 23 -18.74 -13.31 -4.98
N ASP A 24 -18.36 -14.34 -4.23
CA ASP A 24 -16.95 -14.72 -3.96
C ASP A 24 -16.09 -14.64 -5.25
N TYR A 25 -15.40 -13.51 -5.42
CA TYR A 25 -14.74 -13.14 -6.68
C TYR A 25 -13.44 -13.94 -6.89
N LEU A 26 -12.93 -14.51 -5.80
CA LEU A 26 -11.85 -15.48 -5.81
C LEU A 26 -12.44 -16.86 -6.10
N THR A 27 -11.82 -17.58 -7.01
CA THR A 27 -12.12 -19.00 -7.15
C THR A 27 -11.75 -19.74 -5.85
N PRO A 28 -12.35 -20.91 -5.56
CA PRO A 28 -12.01 -21.69 -4.36
C PRO A 28 -10.51 -21.94 -4.22
N ARG A 29 -9.83 -22.18 -5.36
CA ARG A 29 -8.38 -22.38 -5.39
C ARG A 29 -7.60 -21.12 -5.05
N GLU A 30 -8.01 -19.97 -5.58
CA GLU A 30 -7.38 -18.68 -5.28
C GLU A 30 -7.55 -18.32 -3.81
N ALA A 31 -8.73 -18.57 -3.24
CA ALA A 31 -8.99 -18.40 -1.82
C ALA A 31 -8.09 -19.32 -0.97
N ASP A 32 -7.89 -20.58 -1.37
CA ASP A 32 -6.98 -21.50 -0.70
C ASP A 32 -5.52 -21.05 -0.78
N ASP A 33 -5.07 -20.54 -1.93
CA ASP A 33 -3.72 -20.00 -2.11
C ASP A 33 -3.48 -18.78 -1.18
N VAL A 34 -4.49 -17.89 -1.03
CA VAL A 34 -4.42 -16.75 -0.09
C VAL A 34 -4.38 -17.21 1.36
N ARG A 35 -5.16 -18.24 1.72
CA ARG A 35 -5.12 -18.85 3.06
C ARG A 35 -3.76 -19.50 3.35
N ALA A 36 -3.14 -20.13 2.36
CA ALA A 36 -1.84 -20.77 2.51
C ALA A 36 -0.69 -19.74 2.63
N ALA A 37 -0.74 -18.65 1.88
CA ALA A 37 0.22 -17.56 1.98
C ALA A 37 -0.04 -16.75 3.26
N GLN A 38 0.77 -16.91 4.30
CA GLN A 38 0.60 -16.15 5.56
C GLN A 38 1.40 -14.84 5.58
N ASP A 39 2.42 -14.71 4.73
CA ASP A 39 3.28 -13.53 4.67
C ASP A 39 2.80 -12.51 3.62
N SER A 40 2.81 -11.21 3.99
CA SER A 40 2.35 -10.12 3.13
C SER A 40 3.10 -10.02 1.79
N PRO A 41 4.44 -10.15 1.72
CA PRO A 41 5.15 -10.11 0.44
C PRO A 41 4.64 -11.14 -0.58
N LYS A 42 4.43 -12.41 -0.17
CA LYS A 42 3.87 -13.43 -1.07
C LYS A 42 2.43 -13.14 -1.45
N ARG A 43 1.59 -12.66 -0.51
CA ARG A 43 0.20 -12.31 -0.81
C ARG A 43 0.10 -11.20 -1.85
N ILE A 44 0.97 -10.18 -1.81
CA ILE A 44 1.00 -9.11 -2.82
C ILE A 44 1.23 -9.71 -4.22
N VAL A 45 2.26 -10.57 -4.36
CA VAL A 45 2.58 -11.21 -5.64
C VAL A 45 1.42 -12.12 -6.10
N LEU A 46 0.79 -12.83 -5.17
CA LEU A 46 -0.35 -13.70 -5.47
C LEU A 46 -1.55 -12.92 -6.02
N PHE A 47 -1.91 -11.78 -5.43
CA PHE A 47 -2.97 -10.94 -5.97
C PHE A 47 -2.61 -10.37 -7.35
N LEU A 48 -1.34 -10.05 -7.62
CA LEU A 48 -0.91 -9.67 -8.98
C LEU A 48 -1.12 -10.82 -9.98
N ASP A 49 -0.91 -12.08 -9.56
CA ASP A 49 -1.19 -13.24 -10.42
C ASP A 49 -2.67 -13.40 -10.72
N PHE A 50 -3.54 -13.13 -9.75
CA PHE A 50 -4.98 -13.16 -9.97
C PHE A 50 -5.42 -12.04 -10.92
N ALA A 51 -4.87 -10.84 -10.74
CA ALA A 51 -5.12 -9.70 -11.62
C ALA A 51 -4.72 -10.02 -13.06
N GLN A 52 -3.54 -10.62 -13.27
CA GLN A 52 -3.09 -11.09 -14.58
C GLN A 52 -4.08 -12.09 -15.20
N ARG A 53 -4.52 -13.10 -14.44
CA ARG A 53 -5.50 -14.10 -14.94
C ARG A 53 -6.80 -13.45 -15.39
N ARG A 54 -7.30 -12.45 -14.66
CA ARG A 54 -8.50 -11.71 -15.05
C ARG A 54 -8.23 -10.92 -16.34
N LEU A 55 -7.11 -10.24 -16.49
CA LEU A 55 -6.78 -9.56 -17.76
C LEU A 55 -6.66 -10.53 -18.94
N ASP A 56 -6.07 -11.71 -18.73
CA ASP A 56 -5.97 -12.74 -19.76
C ASP A 56 -7.35 -13.27 -20.17
N ALA A 57 -8.24 -13.52 -19.20
CA ALA A 57 -9.62 -13.92 -19.46
C ALA A 57 -10.39 -12.82 -20.23
N MET A 58 -10.24 -11.56 -19.84
CA MET A 58 -10.82 -10.42 -20.56
C MET A 58 -10.33 -10.35 -22.01
N LYS A 59 -9.03 -10.54 -22.24
CA LYS A 59 -8.45 -10.56 -23.58
C LYS A 59 -9.11 -11.62 -24.46
N GLN A 60 -9.35 -12.81 -23.92
CA GLN A 60 -10.06 -13.87 -24.64
C GLN A 60 -11.53 -13.52 -24.90
N LEU A 61 -12.23 -12.92 -23.95
CA LEU A 61 -13.62 -12.47 -24.12
C LEU A 61 -13.76 -11.42 -25.23
N ILE A 62 -12.86 -10.43 -25.26
CA ILE A 62 -12.84 -9.38 -26.28
C ILE A 62 -12.53 -9.95 -27.67
N ALA A 63 -11.60 -10.92 -27.75
CA ALA A 63 -11.21 -11.55 -29.01
C ALA A 63 -12.31 -12.45 -29.59
N SER A 64 -12.95 -13.27 -28.75
CA SER A 64 -13.93 -14.27 -29.19
C SER A 64 -15.37 -13.74 -29.31
N ARG A 65 -15.71 -12.65 -28.62
CA ARG A 65 -17.03 -12.00 -28.62
C ARG A 65 -18.23 -12.98 -28.54
N PRO A 66 -18.26 -13.88 -27.54
CA PRO A 66 -19.40 -14.79 -27.35
C PRO A 66 -20.70 -14.02 -27.05
N SER A 67 -21.84 -14.73 -27.05
CA SER A 67 -23.08 -14.14 -26.54
C SER A 67 -22.88 -13.59 -25.12
N GLY A 68 -23.36 -12.36 -24.91
CA GLY A 68 -23.19 -11.63 -23.65
C GLY A 68 -21.75 -11.21 -23.33
N PHE A 69 -20.83 -11.17 -24.30
CA PHE A 69 -19.42 -10.87 -24.03
C PHE A 69 -19.22 -9.56 -23.24
N ALA A 70 -19.96 -8.50 -23.57
CA ALA A 70 -19.79 -7.20 -22.94
C ALA A 70 -20.11 -7.25 -21.44
N SER A 71 -21.17 -7.95 -21.05
CA SER A 71 -21.47 -8.19 -19.62
C SER A 71 -20.39 -9.03 -18.95
N LYS A 72 -19.83 -10.03 -19.63
CA LYS A 72 -18.74 -10.86 -19.08
C LYS A 72 -17.46 -10.05 -18.89
N VAL A 73 -17.14 -9.17 -19.84
CA VAL A 73 -16.01 -8.24 -19.74
C VAL A 73 -16.20 -7.31 -18.55
N ARG A 74 -17.40 -6.73 -18.38
CA ARG A 74 -17.71 -5.89 -17.21
C ARG A 74 -17.49 -6.66 -15.91
N THR A 75 -18.08 -7.85 -15.75
CA THR A 75 -17.91 -8.66 -14.54
C THR A 75 -16.43 -8.95 -14.26
N ASN A 76 -15.67 -9.33 -15.29
CA ASN A 76 -14.25 -9.63 -15.15
C ASN A 76 -13.42 -8.38 -14.77
N LEU A 77 -13.79 -7.18 -15.24
CA LEU A 77 -13.17 -5.92 -14.82
C LEU A 77 -13.47 -5.60 -13.35
N GLU A 78 -14.69 -5.88 -12.88
CA GLU A 78 -15.03 -5.73 -11.46
C GLU A 78 -14.24 -6.69 -10.58
N GLU A 79 -14.10 -7.95 -10.98
CA GLU A 79 -13.26 -8.92 -10.25
C GLU A 79 -11.79 -8.48 -10.22
N TYR A 80 -11.26 -7.96 -11.33
CA TYR A 80 -9.91 -7.38 -11.39
C TYR A 80 -9.76 -6.22 -10.39
N ARG A 81 -10.76 -5.33 -10.30
CA ARG A 81 -10.78 -4.22 -9.35
C ARG A 81 -10.76 -4.72 -7.90
N LEU A 82 -11.59 -5.72 -7.57
CA LEU A 82 -11.65 -6.35 -6.24
C LEU A 82 -10.31 -7.02 -5.85
N VAL A 83 -9.64 -7.69 -6.79
CA VAL A 83 -8.29 -8.23 -6.58
C VAL A 83 -7.30 -7.12 -6.18
N LEU A 84 -7.36 -5.96 -6.84
CA LEU A 84 -6.46 -4.83 -6.53
C LEU A 84 -6.80 -4.14 -5.20
N GLU A 85 -8.05 -4.17 -4.74
CA GLU A 85 -8.42 -3.74 -3.39
C GLU A 85 -7.81 -4.63 -2.30
N ASP A 86 -7.82 -5.95 -2.50
CA ASP A 86 -7.23 -6.88 -1.53
C ASP A 86 -5.70 -6.88 -1.59
N LEU A 87 -5.11 -6.58 -2.75
CA LEU A 87 -3.69 -6.23 -2.87
C LEU A 87 -3.36 -5.00 -2.02
N GLN A 88 -4.15 -3.93 -2.11
CA GLN A 88 -3.96 -2.72 -1.30
C GLN A 88 -4.05 -3.04 0.19
N THR A 89 -5.10 -3.78 0.59
CA THR A 89 -5.29 -4.19 1.99
C THR A 89 -4.09 -4.97 2.51
N THR A 90 -3.48 -5.80 1.67
CA THR A 90 -2.25 -6.54 2.00
C THR A 90 -1.03 -5.63 2.16
N MET A 91 -0.87 -4.63 1.28
CA MET A 91 0.17 -3.61 1.39
C MET A 91 0.03 -2.81 2.69
N ASP A 92 -1.18 -2.37 3.01
CA ASP A 92 -1.46 -1.62 4.25
C ASP A 92 -1.22 -2.49 5.49
N THR A 93 -1.64 -3.76 5.47
CA THR A 93 -1.34 -4.71 6.56
C THR A 93 0.17 -4.90 6.75
N ALA A 94 0.95 -4.95 5.68
CA ALA A 94 2.41 -5.04 5.78
C ALA A 94 3.00 -3.79 6.43
N ARG A 95 2.53 -2.61 6.01
CA ARG A 95 2.91 -1.32 6.56
C ARG A 95 2.60 -1.22 8.06
N ASP A 96 1.38 -1.58 8.46
CA ASP A 96 0.93 -1.59 9.86
C ASP A 96 1.79 -2.52 10.72
N LYS A 97 2.14 -3.69 10.18
CA LYS A 97 3.00 -4.68 10.86
C LYS A 97 4.50 -4.39 10.73
N ARG A 98 4.89 -3.27 10.10
CA ARG A 98 6.30 -2.89 9.88
C ARG A 98 7.10 -3.94 9.12
N ILE A 99 6.46 -4.65 8.19
CA ILE A 99 7.07 -5.65 7.32
C ILE A 99 7.50 -4.96 6.02
N SER A 100 8.80 -4.98 5.70
CA SER A 100 9.27 -4.49 4.40
C SER A 100 8.75 -5.41 3.28
N VAL A 101 8.21 -4.78 2.23
CA VAL A 101 7.65 -5.42 1.04
C VAL A 101 8.29 -4.86 -0.24
N ASP A 102 9.47 -4.21 -0.15
CA ASP A 102 10.04 -3.43 -1.26
C ASP A 102 10.20 -4.24 -2.56
N LYS A 103 10.59 -5.52 -2.46
CA LYS A 103 10.65 -6.42 -3.62
C LYS A 103 9.28 -6.65 -4.24
N ALA A 104 8.25 -6.86 -3.42
CA ALA A 104 6.89 -7.06 -3.89
C ALA A 104 6.29 -5.77 -4.47
N LEU A 105 6.61 -4.60 -3.90
CA LEU A 105 6.19 -3.30 -4.45
C LEU A 105 6.83 -3.04 -5.82
N LYS A 106 8.08 -3.45 -6.03
CA LYS A 106 8.70 -3.41 -7.37
C LYS A 106 7.92 -4.27 -8.38
N GLU A 107 7.41 -5.42 -7.97
CA GLU A 107 6.53 -6.23 -8.83
C GLU A 107 5.20 -5.51 -9.12
N VAL A 108 4.63 -4.79 -8.14
CA VAL A 108 3.42 -3.97 -8.36
C VAL A 108 3.67 -2.88 -9.41
N ASP A 109 4.81 -2.18 -9.33
CA ASP A 109 5.18 -1.14 -10.30
C ASP A 109 5.39 -1.72 -11.71
N VAL A 110 6.18 -2.79 -11.83
CA VAL A 110 6.50 -3.43 -13.12
C VAL A 110 5.26 -4.06 -13.76
N ARG A 111 4.52 -4.89 -13.02
CA ARG A 111 3.36 -5.61 -13.55
C ARG A 111 2.16 -4.70 -13.70
N GLY A 112 1.93 -3.80 -12.74
CA GLY A 112 0.89 -2.78 -12.83
C GLY A 112 1.06 -1.90 -14.07
N SER A 113 2.28 -1.49 -14.40
CA SER A 113 2.55 -0.73 -15.64
C SER A 113 2.19 -1.52 -16.92
N ALA A 114 2.47 -2.83 -16.93
CA ALA A 114 2.06 -3.71 -18.02
C ALA A 114 0.53 -3.86 -18.10
N PHE A 115 -0.15 -4.00 -16.95
CA PHE A 115 -1.61 -4.06 -16.87
C PHE A 115 -2.24 -2.78 -17.39
N LEU A 116 -1.73 -1.63 -16.93
CA LEU A 116 -2.19 -0.31 -17.34
C LEU A 116 -2.03 -0.11 -18.85
N SER A 117 -0.88 -0.48 -19.40
CA SER A 117 -0.64 -0.42 -20.85
C SER A 117 -1.64 -1.25 -21.63
N TYR A 118 -1.98 -2.45 -21.14
CA TYR A 118 -2.99 -3.29 -21.77
C TYR A 118 -4.40 -2.68 -21.66
N LEU A 119 -4.82 -2.23 -20.48
CA LEU A 119 -6.13 -1.61 -20.27
C LEU A 119 -6.33 -0.39 -21.16
N GLN A 120 -5.30 0.46 -21.30
CA GLN A 120 -5.32 1.66 -22.16
C GLN A 120 -5.29 1.31 -23.66
N SER A 121 -4.83 0.12 -24.04
CA SER A 121 -4.84 -0.32 -25.44
C SER A 121 -6.22 -0.74 -25.93
N ILE A 122 -7.18 -0.98 -25.03
CA ILE A 122 -8.54 -1.38 -25.39
C ILE A 122 -9.24 -0.18 -26.05
N PRO A 123 -9.81 -0.33 -27.26
CA PRO A 123 -10.40 0.80 -27.98
C PRO A 123 -11.49 1.50 -27.17
N GLN A 124 -11.30 2.79 -26.87
CA GLN A 124 -12.26 3.62 -26.13
C GLN A 124 -13.31 4.29 -27.03
N LYS A 125 -13.68 3.62 -28.14
CA LYS A 125 -14.61 4.17 -29.13
C LYS A 125 -15.88 3.32 -29.20
N PRO A 126 -17.03 3.94 -29.56
CA PRO A 126 -18.28 3.21 -29.72
C PRO A 126 -18.12 2.04 -30.69
N SER A 127 -18.28 0.85 -30.16
CA SER A 127 -18.44 -0.40 -30.90
C SER A 127 -19.55 -1.20 -30.22
N SER A 128 -20.13 -2.19 -30.90
CA SER A 128 -21.21 -3.00 -30.32
C SER A 128 -20.77 -3.54 -28.94
N GLY A 129 -21.57 -3.30 -27.90
CA GLY A 129 -21.31 -3.71 -26.52
C GLY A 129 -20.31 -2.85 -25.73
N TRP A 130 -19.70 -1.82 -26.32
CA TRP A 130 -18.74 -0.94 -25.63
C TRP A 130 -19.33 -0.25 -24.40
N ASP A 131 -20.52 0.35 -24.54
CA ASP A 131 -21.15 1.13 -23.48
C ASP A 131 -21.45 0.30 -22.22
N ASP A 132 -21.58 -1.02 -22.37
CA ASP A 132 -21.91 -1.93 -21.28
C ASP A 132 -20.73 -2.19 -20.32
N PHE A 133 -19.49 -1.89 -20.72
CA PHE A 133 -18.29 -2.12 -19.89
C PHE A 133 -17.34 -0.92 -19.79
N ARG A 134 -17.58 0.19 -20.51
CA ARG A 134 -16.65 1.32 -20.56
C ARG A 134 -16.31 1.91 -19.18
N TYR A 135 -17.30 2.04 -18.29
CA TYR A 135 -17.07 2.59 -16.96
C TYR A 135 -16.21 1.67 -16.10
N ALA A 136 -16.46 0.36 -16.14
CA ALA A 136 -15.63 -0.62 -15.44
C ALA A 136 -14.19 -0.62 -15.98
N LEU A 137 -13.99 -0.35 -17.28
CA LEU A 137 -12.65 -0.21 -17.85
C LEU A 137 -11.96 1.08 -17.39
N GLU A 138 -12.69 2.21 -17.37
CA GLU A 138 -12.20 3.48 -16.85
C GLU A 138 -11.77 3.34 -15.37
N GLU A 139 -12.60 2.71 -14.54
CA GLU A 139 -12.28 2.43 -13.13
C GLU A 139 -11.08 1.49 -12.99
N ALA A 140 -10.99 0.44 -13.80
CA ALA A 140 -9.84 -0.46 -13.81
C ALA A 140 -8.53 0.27 -14.14
N VAL A 141 -8.56 1.24 -15.06
CA VAL A 141 -7.41 2.11 -15.38
C VAL A 141 -7.04 2.96 -14.16
N VAL A 142 -8.01 3.64 -13.53
CA VAL A 142 -7.78 4.51 -12.38
C VAL A 142 -7.20 3.73 -11.20
N VAL A 143 -7.84 2.62 -10.79
CA VAL A 143 -7.35 1.82 -9.65
C VAL A 143 -5.95 1.27 -9.92
N THR A 144 -5.62 0.91 -11.17
CA THR A 144 -4.28 0.41 -11.51
C THR A 144 -3.24 1.52 -11.38
N GLN A 145 -3.54 2.74 -11.85
CA GLN A 145 -2.67 3.90 -11.68
C GLN A 145 -2.43 4.20 -10.20
N GLU A 146 -3.48 4.14 -9.38
CA GLU A 146 -3.37 4.34 -7.93
C GLU A 146 -2.47 3.30 -7.27
N LYS A 147 -2.56 2.01 -7.65
CA LYS A 147 -1.67 0.96 -7.08
C LYS A 147 -0.22 1.12 -7.49
N ILE A 148 0.04 1.52 -8.74
CA ILE A 148 1.40 1.86 -9.19
C ILE A 148 1.94 3.03 -8.37
N ALA A 149 1.17 4.13 -8.28
CA ALA A 149 1.58 5.32 -7.53
C ALA A 149 1.83 5.01 -6.05
N GLU A 150 0.98 4.19 -5.43
CA GLU A 150 1.16 3.75 -4.04
C GLU A 150 2.42 2.88 -3.88
N ALA A 151 2.69 1.95 -4.79
CA ALA A 151 3.88 1.12 -4.73
C ALA A 151 5.17 1.93 -4.86
N GLN A 152 5.18 2.98 -5.68
CA GLN A 152 6.32 3.88 -5.87
C GLN A 152 6.68 4.68 -4.62
N LYS A 153 5.77 4.81 -3.65
CA LYS A 153 6.06 5.42 -2.34
C LYS A 153 6.95 4.55 -1.45
N GLY A 154 7.11 3.26 -1.76
CA GLY A 154 7.89 2.30 -0.99
C GLY A 154 7.17 1.74 0.23
N SER A 155 7.85 0.88 1.02
CA SER A 155 7.22 0.18 2.15
C SER A 155 6.78 1.11 3.29
N PHE A 156 7.55 2.18 3.54
CA PHE A 156 7.35 3.09 4.68
C PHE A 156 7.52 4.56 4.27
N PRO A 157 6.64 5.11 3.41
CA PRO A 157 6.74 6.49 2.95
C PRO A 157 6.74 7.52 4.09
N GLU A 158 6.02 7.24 5.17
CA GLU A 158 5.95 8.11 6.34
C GLU A 158 7.29 8.31 7.06
N VAL A 159 8.28 7.43 6.83
CA VAL A 159 9.63 7.59 7.38
C VAL A 159 10.39 8.67 6.62
N LEU A 160 10.16 8.78 5.31
CA LEU A 160 10.78 9.80 4.46
C LEU A 160 10.24 11.20 4.74
N GLU A 161 9.00 11.30 5.21
CA GLU A 161 8.33 12.57 5.51
C GLU A 161 8.65 13.13 6.91
N ARG A 162 9.34 12.38 7.78
CA ARG A 162 9.70 12.84 9.12
C ARG A 162 10.85 13.84 9.07
N GLU A 163 10.62 15.07 9.52
CA GLU A 163 11.72 16.01 9.81
C GLU A 163 12.66 15.36 10.86
N PRO A 164 13.99 15.40 10.65
CA PRO A 164 14.92 14.90 11.64
C PRO A 164 14.72 15.69 12.95
N PRO A 165 14.92 15.04 14.12
CA PRO A 165 14.79 15.72 15.41
C PRO A 165 15.62 17.00 15.40
N ARG A 166 14.99 18.16 15.66
CA ARG A 166 15.71 19.41 15.87
C ARG A 166 16.48 19.25 17.18
N LEU A 167 17.76 18.89 17.06
CA LEU A 167 18.66 18.90 18.20
C LEU A 167 18.67 20.32 18.77
N PRO A 168 18.51 20.50 20.10
CA PRO A 168 18.63 21.83 20.68
C PRO A 168 19.99 22.41 20.29
N SER A 169 19.97 23.61 19.72
CA SER A 169 21.19 24.38 19.45
C SER A 169 22.01 24.41 20.74
N ALA A 170 23.31 24.17 20.63
CA ALA A 170 24.22 24.18 21.77
C ALA A 170 23.91 25.39 22.70
N PRO A 171 23.89 25.21 24.03
CA PRO A 171 23.62 26.31 24.96
C PRO A 171 24.52 27.51 24.64
N PRO A 172 24.01 28.76 24.75
CA PRO A 172 24.85 29.94 24.54
C PRO A 172 26.09 29.82 25.42
N GLN A 173 27.29 29.80 24.81
CA GLN A 173 28.52 29.93 25.57
C GLN A 173 28.44 31.25 26.34
N GLN A 174 28.36 31.15 27.66
CA GLN A 174 28.54 32.31 28.53
C GLN A 174 29.93 32.87 28.21
N LYS A 175 29.97 34.05 27.59
CA LYS A 175 31.21 34.82 27.47
C LYS A 175 31.65 35.12 28.89
N ASP A 176 32.69 34.42 29.34
CA ASP A 176 33.34 34.65 30.62
C ASP A 176 33.71 36.13 30.77
N GLU A 177 33.23 36.74 31.85
CA GLU A 177 33.50 38.11 32.31
C GLU A 177 34.96 38.29 32.81
N SER A 178 35.95 37.73 32.11
CA SER A 178 37.36 37.81 32.52
C SER A 178 38.08 39.10 32.07
N GLU A 179 37.35 40.18 31.74
CA GLU A 179 37.88 41.54 31.57
C GLU A 179 37.42 42.46 32.71
N ARG A 180 37.58 42.01 33.95
CA ARG A 180 37.76 42.89 35.10
C ARG A 180 39.09 42.61 35.75
N LYS A 181 40.11 43.36 35.34
CA LYS A 181 41.10 44.02 36.21
C LYS A 181 42.27 44.54 35.38
N GLU A 182 42.18 45.78 34.94
CA GLU A 182 43.35 46.66 34.89
C GLU A 182 42.88 48.08 35.28
N GLY A 183 43.02 48.37 36.58
CA GLY A 183 42.84 49.72 37.10
C GLY A 183 44.07 50.58 36.76
N PRO A 184 43.90 51.87 36.45
CA PRO A 184 45.01 52.73 36.02
C PRO A 184 46.01 52.97 37.17
N PRO A 185 47.32 53.12 36.86
CA PRO A 185 48.36 53.28 37.88
C PRO A 185 48.25 54.63 38.58
N ARG A 186 48.39 54.62 39.92
CA ARG A 186 48.51 55.82 40.75
C ARG A 186 49.79 56.57 40.36
N ARG A 187 49.64 57.71 39.69
CA ARG A 187 50.73 58.67 39.48
C ARG A 187 51.09 59.28 40.83
N GLY A 188 52.28 58.95 41.33
CA GLY A 188 52.85 59.55 42.53
C GLY A 188 53.16 61.02 42.32
N GLU A 189 52.61 61.86 43.19
CA GLU A 189 53.09 63.23 43.39
C GLU A 189 54.47 63.18 44.04
N ARG A 190 55.44 63.86 43.42
CA ARG A 190 56.67 64.29 44.08
C ARG A 190 56.72 65.81 44.00
N ARG A 191 56.84 66.40 45.20
CA ARG A 191 57.16 67.78 45.59
C ARG A 191 56.01 68.74 45.73
#